data_AF-A0A960UGE4-F1
#
_entry.id   AF-A0A960UGE4-F1
#
_cell.length_a   1.000
_cell.length_b   1.000
_cell.length_c   1.000
_cell.angle_alpha   90.00
_cell.angle_beta   90.00
_cell.angle_gamma   90.00
#
_symmetry.space_group_name_H-M   'P 1'
#
loop_
_entity.id
_entity.type
_entity.pdbx_description
1 polymer ?
#
loop_
_entity_poly.entity_id
_entity_poly.type
_entity_poly.pdbx_seq_one_letter_code
_entity_poly.pdbx_strand_id
1 'polypeptide(L)'
;MNTQLSRWMLLLCAALLILPATAHATKYTADFLTVGTGARPLAMGGAFTAVGEDNNALFFNPGALAAMGGNSLSLMHSERFGGLVQVDNAGYHRAVNLYGRQASLGISVLRLGVDNITFTNDHPFNDLNGNGEFDGPEELPDSIDPSYFSKESDQEWGILGIYATQAGGWSIGGGIKIIYQSVGSFNSFGFGLDAGVLSPPLGHGLRAGLKIQDITGTYVAWNTGVSEFVAPSLRPGLAWRHALGSLNASVLLAGDLEIRFEEYGDAATWSSSFASVDPHLGGELWLLGTVALRLGLDRDNWTAGGGLRLAGRDGILPWNVFDDLSLDYGFGSHEVFDGSHRLGLSTRF
;
A
#
# COMPACT_ATOMS: atom_id res chain seq x y z
N MET A 1 6.00 24.67 29.74
CA MET A 1 4.87 24.01 29.02
C MET A 1 3.63 24.12 29.89
N ASN A 2 2.53 24.61 29.33
CA ASN A 2 1.33 25.00 30.07
C ASN A 2 0.55 23.74 30.49
N THR A 3 0.58 23.40 31.78
CA THR A 3 0.04 22.15 32.36
C THR A 3 -1.47 21.99 32.18
N GLN A 4 -2.18 23.08 31.87
CA GLN A 4 -3.58 23.09 31.47
C GLN A 4 -3.77 22.47 30.08
N LEU A 5 -3.01 22.91 29.08
CA LEU A 5 -3.10 22.43 27.69
C LEU A 5 -2.80 20.93 27.57
N SER A 6 -1.84 20.41 28.33
CA SER A 6 -1.54 18.98 28.36
C SER A 6 -2.67 18.14 28.96
N ARG A 7 -3.42 18.68 29.94
CA ARG A 7 -4.58 18.00 30.54
C ARG A 7 -5.76 17.96 29.57
N TRP A 8 -6.02 19.04 28.85
CA TRP A 8 -7.07 19.09 27.83
C TRP A 8 -6.77 18.16 26.65
N MET A 9 -5.52 18.08 26.20
CA MET A 9 -5.11 17.11 25.17
C MET A 9 -5.26 15.65 25.66
N LEU A 10 -4.87 15.34 26.90
CA LEU A 10 -5.04 14.00 27.46
C LEU A 10 -6.52 13.63 27.61
N LEU A 11 -7.37 14.58 28.00
CA LEU A 11 -8.83 14.37 28.08
C LEU A 11 -9.47 14.23 26.70
N LEU A 12 -8.99 14.95 25.68
CA LEU A 12 -9.44 14.80 24.30
C LEU A 12 -9.03 13.43 23.72
N CYS A 13 -7.78 13.02 23.93
CA CYS A 13 -7.30 11.68 23.52
C CYS A 13 -8.04 10.56 24.27
N ALA A 14 -8.33 10.73 25.56
CA ALA A 14 -9.11 9.77 26.35
C ALA A 14 -10.58 9.74 25.91
N ALA A 15 -11.17 10.87 25.51
CA ALA A 15 -12.54 10.92 24.97
C ALA A 15 -12.65 10.26 23.58
N LEU A 16 -11.60 10.35 22.75
CA LEU A 16 -11.49 9.62 21.47
C LEU A 16 -11.29 8.10 21.65
N LEU A 17 -10.84 7.65 22.81
CA LEU A 17 -10.63 6.23 23.15
C LEU A 17 -11.87 5.53 23.73
N ILE A 18 -12.96 6.26 24.05
CA ILE A 18 -14.15 5.71 24.74
C ILE A 18 -15.41 5.75 23.84
N LEU A 19 -15.27 5.70 22.52
CA LEU A 19 -16.39 5.38 21.63
C LEU A 19 -16.39 3.88 21.32
N PRO A 20 -17.16 3.04 22.03
CA PRO A 20 -17.50 1.72 21.52
C PRO A 20 -18.53 1.92 20.41
N ALA A 21 -18.08 2.16 19.19
CA ALA A 21 -18.91 1.86 18.05
C ALA A 21 -18.94 0.34 17.94
N THR A 22 -20.08 -0.28 18.22
CA THR A 22 -20.40 -1.62 17.70
C THR A 22 -20.62 -1.49 16.19
N ALA A 23 -19.56 -1.10 15.49
CA ALA A 23 -19.46 -1.19 14.05
C ALA A 23 -19.01 -2.61 13.75
N HIS A 24 -19.87 -3.38 13.08
CA HIS A 24 -19.44 -4.62 12.47
C HIS A 24 -18.47 -4.25 11.35
N ALA A 25 -17.24 -4.76 11.42
CA ALA A 25 -16.31 -4.65 10.31
C ALA A 25 -16.99 -5.20 9.06
N THR A 26 -16.90 -4.45 7.96
CA THR A 26 -17.43 -4.90 6.68
C THR A 26 -16.30 -5.55 5.94
N LYS A 27 -16.44 -6.86 5.71
CA LYS A 27 -15.40 -7.67 5.09
C LYS A 27 -15.09 -7.11 3.69
N TYR A 28 -13.80 -6.95 3.38
CA TYR A 28 -13.28 -6.47 2.10
C TYR A 28 -13.50 -4.98 1.79
N THR A 29 -13.91 -4.15 2.75
CA THR A 29 -13.93 -2.70 2.57
C THR A 29 -12.50 -2.17 2.35
N ALA A 30 -12.33 -1.35 1.32
CA ALA A 30 -11.04 -0.77 0.92
C ALA A 30 -9.93 -1.81 0.66
N ASP A 31 -10.29 -3.00 0.16
CA ASP A 31 -9.36 -4.10 -0.06
C ASP A 31 -8.26 -3.77 -1.10
N PHE A 32 -8.43 -2.79 -1.98
CA PHE A 32 -7.32 -2.35 -2.85
C PHE A 32 -6.07 -1.91 -2.09
N LEU A 33 -6.20 -1.50 -0.83
CA LEU A 33 -5.04 -1.18 -0.02
C LEU A 33 -4.23 -2.44 0.31
N THR A 34 -4.85 -3.61 0.45
CA THR A 34 -4.15 -4.87 0.76
C THR A 34 -3.24 -5.34 -0.38
N VAL A 35 -3.51 -4.88 -1.60
CA VAL A 35 -2.63 -5.05 -2.76
C VAL A 35 -1.21 -4.54 -2.47
N GLY A 36 -1.09 -3.46 -1.70
CA GLY A 36 0.18 -2.84 -1.33
C GLY A 36 0.88 -2.12 -2.49
N THR A 37 2.02 -1.50 -2.19
CA THR A 37 2.76 -0.65 -3.14
C THR A 37 4.17 -1.18 -3.44
N GLY A 38 4.73 -0.71 -4.56
CA GLY A 38 6.12 -0.99 -4.93
C GLY A 38 6.38 -2.36 -5.54
N ALA A 39 7.36 -2.41 -6.45
CA ALA A 39 7.85 -3.65 -7.05
C ALA A 39 8.81 -4.41 -6.11
N ARG A 40 9.67 -3.70 -5.38
CA ARG A 40 10.61 -4.28 -4.40
C ARG A 40 9.88 -4.99 -3.24
N PRO A 41 8.87 -4.40 -2.57
CA PRO A 41 8.11 -5.10 -1.54
C PRO A 41 7.35 -6.32 -2.08
N LEU A 42 6.76 -6.23 -3.29
CA LEU A 42 6.11 -7.38 -3.93
C LEU A 42 7.09 -8.55 -4.08
N ALA A 43 8.28 -8.29 -4.62
CA ALA A 43 9.32 -9.32 -4.81
C ALA A 43 9.89 -9.90 -3.51
N MET A 44 9.57 -9.29 -2.37
CA MET A 44 9.96 -9.68 -1.01
C MET A 44 8.78 -10.31 -0.26
N GLY A 45 7.73 -10.73 -0.95
CA GLY A 45 6.53 -11.33 -0.34
C GLY A 45 5.72 -10.37 0.53
N GLY A 46 5.95 -9.05 0.44
CA GLY A 46 5.34 -8.05 1.31
C GLY A 46 6.03 -7.89 2.68
N ALA A 47 7.12 -8.63 2.95
CA ALA A 47 7.90 -8.54 4.19
C ALA A 47 8.76 -7.26 4.20
N PHE A 48 8.17 -6.15 4.64
CA PHE A 48 8.78 -4.83 4.49
C PHE A 48 8.62 -3.91 5.73
N THR A 49 7.91 -4.35 6.77
CA THR A 49 7.67 -3.52 7.97
C THR A 49 8.97 -3.13 8.67
N ALA A 50 9.97 -4.02 8.72
CA ALA A 50 11.25 -3.75 9.39
C ALA A 50 12.38 -3.30 8.44
N VAL A 51 12.12 -3.20 7.13
CA VAL A 51 13.15 -2.86 6.12
C VAL A 51 13.39 -1.35 6.07
N GLY A 52 12.36 -0.55 5.82
CA GLY A 52 12.36 0.88 6.14
C GLY A 52 13.36 1.81 5.43
N GLU A 53 14.04 1.35 4.38
CA GLU A 53 15.17 2.07 3.77
C GLU A 53 14.82 2.80 2.46
N ASP A 54 13.56 2.75 2.02
CA ASP A 54 13.11 3.42 0.81
C ASP A 54 11.67 3.95 0.93
N ASN A 55 11.21 4.64 -0.12
CA ASN A 55 9.90 5.26 -0.15
C ASN A 55 8.71 4.30 0.04
N ASN A 56 8.90 2.99 -0.13
CA ASN A 56 7.82 2.05 0.16
C ASN A 56 7.48 2.00 1.65
N ALA A 57 8.37 2.51 2.52
CA ALA A 57 8.07 2.73 3.95
C ALA A 57 6.81 3.58 4.16
N LEU A 58 6.48 4.48 3.22
CA LEU A 58 5.23 5.27 3.25
C LEU A 58 4.00 4.35 3.41
N PHE A 59 4.00 3.18 2.77
CA PHE A 59 2.89 2.23 2.88
C PHE A 59 3.10 1.20 4.00
N PHE A 60 4.31 0.65 4.13
CA PHE A 60 4.56 -0.53 4.97
C PHE A 60 4.91 -0.23 6.44
N ASN A 61 5.46 0.96 6.74
CA ASN A 61 5.74 1.38 8.12
C ASN A 61 6.00 2.90 8.18
N PRO A 62 4.99 3.72 8.54
CA PRO A 62 5.14 5.17 8.67
C PRO A 62 6.30 5.59 9.59
N GLY A 63 6.60 4.81 10.64
CA GLY A 63 7.69 5.10 11.57
C GLY A 63 9.07 4.90 10.98
N ALA A 64 9.22 4.00 10.02
CA ALA A 64 10.49 3.77 9.35
C ALA A 64 10.97 4.97 8.52
N LEU A 65 10.04 5.84 8.10
CA LEU A 65 10.34 7.04 7.32
C LEU A 65 11.31 7.99 8.05
N ALA A 66 11.35 7.99 9.38
CA ALA A 66 12.29 8.80 10.15
C ALA A 66 13.74 8.26 10.16
N ALA A 67 13.95 7.02 9.69
CA ALA A 67 15.28 6.48 9.46
C ALA A 67 15.84 6.87 8.08
N MET A 68 15.00 7.41 7.19
CA MET A 68 15.39 7.89 5.87
C MET A 68 15.88 9.34 5.94
N GLY A 69 16.97 9.63 5.22
CA GLY A 69 17.49 10.98 5.01
C GLY A 69 17.22 11.50 3.59
N GLY A 70 17.49 12.78 3.35
CA GLY A 70 17.34 13.42 2.03
C GLY A 70 15.88 13.51 1.58
N ASN A 71 15.69 13.67 0.26
CA ASN A 71 14.39 13.57 -0.37
C ASN A 71 14.35 12.33 -1.25
N SER A 72 13.16 11.79 -1.46
CA SER A 72 13.01 10.70 -2.42
C SER A 72 11.65 10.69 -3.09
N LEU A 73 11.64 10.22 -4.33
CA LEU A 73 10.45 10.03 -5.14
C LEU A 73 10.38 8.57 -5.57
N SER A 74 9.17 8.02 -5.62
CA SER A 74 8.91 6.68 -6.17
C SER A 74 7.65 6.68 -7.01
N LEU A 75 7.68 5.93 -8.10
CA LEU A 75 6.54 5.62 -8.95
C LEU A 75 6.44 4.10 -9.10
N MET A 76 5.22 3.58 -9.19
CA MET A 76 4.98 2.18 -9.49
C MET A 76 3.77 2.07 -10.40
N HIS A 77 3.85 1.14 -11.35
CA HIS A 77 2.75 0.73 -12.20
C HIS A 77 2.65 -0.80 -12.17
N SER A 78 1.42 -1.31 -12.10
CA SER A 78 1.11 -2.73 -12.09
C SER A 78 -0.05 -3.01 -13.02
N GLU A 79 0.09 -4.07 -13.81
CA GLU A 79 -1.00 -4.67 -14.55
C GLU A 79 -1.32 -6.04 -13.92
N ARG A 80 -2.61 -6.33 -13.74
CA ARG A 80 -3.11 -7.61 -13.26
C ARG A 80 -4.18 -8.14 -14.21
N PHE A 81 -4.31 -9.46 -14.26
CA PHE A 81 -5.34 -10.17 -15.04
C PHE A 81 -5.35 -9.74 -16.52
N GLY A 82 -4.18 -9.77 -17.17
CA GLY A 82 -4.06 -9.37 -18.57
C GLY A 82 -4.29 -7.87 -18.83
N GLY A 83 -4.13 -7.02 -17.82
CA GLY A 83 -4.28 -5.55 -17.92
C GLY A 83 -5.66 -5.02 -17.56
N LEU A 84 -6.58 -5.88 -17.11
CA LEU A 84 -7.92 -5.48 -16.68
C LEU A 84 -7.90 -4.59 -15.44
N VAL A 85 -7.01 -4.88 -14.50
CA VAL A 85 -6.86 -4.11 -13.26
C VAL A 85 -5.50 -3.43 -13.28
N GLN A 86 -5.51 -2.11 -13.12
CA GLN A 86 -4.32 -1.29 -13.05
C GLN A 86 -4.12 -0.78 -11.64
N VAL A 87 -2.88 -0.84 -11.15
CA VAL A 87 -2.52 -0.31 -9.83
C VAL A 87 -1.32 0.62 -9.96
N ASP A 88 -1.52 1.87 -9.61
CA ASP A 88 -0.53 2.94 -9.73
C ASP A 88 -0.19 3.50 -8.35
N ASN A 89 1.09 3.75 -8.08
CA ASN A 89 1.50 4.43 -6.87
C ASN A 89 2.50 5.54 -7.18
N ALA A 90 2.33 6.68 -6.51
CA ALA A 90 3.30 7.76 -6.47
C ALA A 90 3.58 8.13 -5.01
N GLY A 91 4.86 8.13 -4.61
CA GLY A 91 5.31 8.42 -3.26
C GLY A 91 6.38 9.48 -3.25
N TYR A 92 6.29 10.41 -2.30
CA TYR A 92 7.29 11.43 -2.05
C TYR A 92 7.62 11.50 -0.56
N HIS A 93 8.91 11.63 -0.26
CA HIS A 93 9.45 11.77 1.08
C HIS A 93 10.40 12.96 1.13
N ARG A 94 10.39 13.64 2.27
CA ARG A 94 11.32 14.70 2.60
C ARG A 94 11.76 14.59 4.05
N ALA A 95 13.06 14.50 4.27
CA ALA A 95 13.67 14.73 5.56
C ALA A 95 13.65 16.24 5.90
N VAL A 96 13.21 16.56 7.12
CA VAL A 96 13.10 17.93 7.63
C VAL A 96 13.67 18.00 9.05
N ASN A 97 14.11 19.20 9.45
CA ASN A 97 14.43 19.49 10.84
C ASN A 97 13.30 20.35 11.42
N LEU A 98 12.56 19.79 12.39
CA LEU A 98 11.47 20.47 13.05
C LEU A 98 11.81 20.62 14.52
N TYR A 99 11.97 21.87 14.97
CA TYR A 99 12.29 22.22 16.36
C TYR A 99 13.55 21.50 16.90
N GLY A 100 14.58 21.36 16.07
CA GLY A 100 15.84 20.72 16.44
C GLY A 100 15.80 19.19 16.42
N ARG A 101 14.72 18.58 15.94
CA ARG A 101 14.58 17.13 15.78
C ARG A 101 14.57 16.74 14.32
N GLN A 102 15.25 15.64 14.00
CA GLN A 102 15.11 15.01 12.69
C GLN A 102 13.69 14.43 12.58
N ALA A 103 13.02 14.81 11.51
CA ALA A 103 11.69 14.36 11.17
C ALA A 103 11.60 14.12 9.67
N SER A 104 10.56 13.41 9.26
CA SER A 104 10.28 13.11 7.87
C SER A 104 8.82 13.40 7.60
N LEU A 105 8.56 14.02 6.45
CA LEU A 105 7.23 14.19 5.88
C LEU A 105 7.11 13.30 4.66
N GLY A 106 5.95 12.67 4.51
CA GLY A 106 5.68 11.75 3.41
C GLY A 106 4.28 11.94 2.85
N ILE A 107 4.14 11.74 1.55
CA ILE A 107 2.84 11.58 0.89
C ILE A 107 2.92 10.40 -0.07
N SER A 108 1.89 9.56 -0.07
CA SER A 108 1.74 8.45 -1.01
C SER A 108 0.33 8.46 -1.57
N VAL A 109 0.20 8.33 -2.88
CA VAL A 109 -1.07 8.21 -3.60
C VAL A 109 -1.08 6.85 -4.28
N LEU A 110 -2.07 6.03 -3.95
CA LEU A 110 -2.34 4.74 -4.56
C LEU A 110 -3.65 4.85 -5.33
N ARG A 111 -3.66 4.36 -6.56
CA ARG A 111 -4.86 4.22 -7.38
C ARG A 111 -4.97 2.75 -7.79
N LEU A 112 -6.15 2.17 -7.63
CA LEU A 112 -6.59 0.98 -8.35
C LEU A 112 -7.69 1.39 -9.32
N GLY A 113 -7.69 0.86 -10.54
CA GLY A 113 -8.73 1.14 -11.51
C GLY A 113 -9.05 -0.05 -12.40
N VAL A 114 -10.33 -0.18 -12.71
CA VAL A 114 -10.87 -1.07 -13.75
C VAL A 114 -11.69 -0.21 -14.70
N ASP A 115 -11.23 -0.10 -15.93
CA ASP A 115 -11.84 0.77 -16.92
C ASP A 115 -12.72 -0.01 -17.91
N ASN A 116 -13.73 0.66 -18.46
CA ASN A 116 -14.58 0.14 -19.53
C ASN A 116 -15.38 -1.13 -19.16
N ILE A 117 -15.87 -1.21 -17.93
CA ILE A 117 -16.78 -2.27 -17.49
C ILE A 117 -18.08 -2.13 -18.28
N THR A 118 -18.39 -3.13 -19.10
CA THR A 118 -19.57 -3.10 -19.97
C THR A 118 -20.81 -3.50 -19.18
N PHE A 119 -21.82 -2.64 -19.15
CA PHE A 119 -23.09 -2.91 -18.48
C PHE A 119 -24.05 -3.56 -19.47
N THR A 120 -24.23 -4.88 -19.34
CA THR A 120 -25.03 -5.68 -20.27
C THR A 120 -26.53 -5.69 -19.95
N ASN A 121 -26.93 -5.00 -18.88
CA ASN A 121 -28.34 -4.79 -18.54
C ASN A 121 -28.96 -3.66 -19.37
N ASP A 122 -28.13 -2.87 -20.05
CA ASP A 122 -28.61 -1.85 -20.97
C ASP A 122 -29.24 -2.54 -22.18
N HIS A 123 -30.44 -2.05 -22.48
CA HIS A 123 -31.41 -2.64 -23.38
C HIS A 123 -30.81 -3.04 -24.73
N PRO A 124 -30.80 -4.34 -25.09
CA PRO A 124 -30.28 -4.80 -26.36
C PRO A 124 -31.33 -4.65 -27.47
N PHE A 125 -32.19 -3.62 -27.45
CA PHE A 125 -33.21 -3.37 -28.47
C PHE A 125 -33.14 -1.92 -28.95
N ASN A 126 -33.59 -1.69 -30.18
CA ASN A 126 -33.67 -0.35 -30.74
C ASN A 126 -34.87 0.39 -30.12
N ASP A 127 -34.62 1.08 -29.00
CA ASP A 127 -35.61 1.91 -28.31
C ASP A 127 -36.00 3.09 -29.21
N LEU A 128 -37.11 2.93 -29.95
CA LEU A 128 -37.56 3.87 -30.96
C LEU A 128 -38.18 5.12 -30.33
N ASN A 129 -38.65 5.00 -29.09
CA ASN A 129 -39.42 6.02 -28.41
C ASN A 129 -38.67 6.67 -27.22
N GLY A 130 -37.53 6.11 -26.82
CA GLY A 130 -36.62 6.62 -25.79
C GLY A 130 -37.07 6.36 -24.35
N ASN A 131 -37.98 5.42 -24.10
CA ASN A 131 -38.55 5.14 -22.77
C ASN A 131 -37.81 4.05 -21.98
N GLY A 132 -36.86 3.34 -22.60
CA GLY A 132 -36.13 2.24 -21.98
C GLY A 132 -36.97 0.99 -21.71
N GLU A 133 -38.13 0.81 -22.33
CA GLU A 133 -38.98 -0.38 -22.20
C GLU A 133 -39.12 -1.06 -23.57
N PHE A 134 -38.97 -2.39 -23.63
CA PHE A 134 -39.16 -3.12 -24.89
C PHE A 134 -40.65 -3.18 -25.21
N ASP A 135 -41.13 -2.29 -26.08
CA ASP A 135 -42.54 -2.18 -26.40
C ASP A 135 -42.84 -1.91 -27.88
N GLY A 136 -44.12 -2.00 -28.25
CA GLY A 136 -44.55 -1.65 -29.60
C GLY A 136 -43.87 -2.46 -30.73
N PRO A 137 -43.45 -1.82 -31.84
CA PRO A 137 -42.81 -2.44 -32.99
C PRO A 137 -41.28 -2.56 -32.85
N GLU A 138 -40.73 -2.44 -31.64
CA GLU A 138 -39.29 -2.50 -31.41
C GLU A 138 -38.77 -3.93 -31.61
N GLU A 139 -37.58 -4.05 -32.21
CA GLU A 139 -36.96 -5.32 -32.54
C GLU A 139 -35.64 -5.49 -31.79
N LEU A 140 -35.31 -6.74 -31.46
CA LEU A 140 -33.96 -7.11 -31.05
C LEU A 140 -33.05 -7.02 -32.29
N PRO A 141 -31.86 -6.40 -32.21
CA PRO A 141 -30.90 -6.34 -33.30
C PRO A 141 -30.50 -7.74 -33.76
N ASP A 142 -30.37 -7.93 -35.07
CA ASP A 142 -29.91 -9.19 -35.69
C ASP A 142 -28.48 -9.60 -35.26
N SER A 143 -27.73 -8.67 -34.65
CA SER A 143 -26.39 -8.90 -34.08
C SER A 143 -26.19 -8.05 -32.83
N ILE A 144 -25.54 -8.62 -31.81
CA ILE A 144 -25.11 -7.88 -30.62
C ILE A 144 -23.99 -6.91 -31.05
N ASP A 145 -24.29 -5.61 -31.13
CA ASP A 145 -23.30 -4.56 -31.31
C ASP A 145 -22.86 -4.04 -29.93
N PRO A 146 -21.60 -4.24 -29.52
CA PRO A 146 -21.11 -3.84 -28.21
C PRO A 146 -21.14 -2.32 -27.94
N SER A 147 -21.36 -1.49 -28.96
CA SER A 147 -21.46 -0.03 -28.80
C SER A 147 -22.76 0.45 -28.17
N TYR A 148 -23.78 -0.41 -28.10
CA TYR A 148 -25.05 -0.11 -27.42
C TYR A 148 -24.98 -0.21 -25.90
N PHE A 149 -24.00 -0.94 -25.36
CA PHE A 149 -23.86 -1.08 -23.92
C PHE A 149 -23.14 0.13 -23.33
N SER A 150 -23.65 0.66 -22.22
CA SER A 150 -22.91 1.67 -21.48
C SER A 150 -21.66 1.05 -20.86
N LYS A 151 -20.70 1.92 -20.60
CA LYS A 151 -19.43 1.57 -19.98
C LYS A 151 -19.25 2.41 -18.75
N GLU A 152 -18.96 1.74 -17.65
CA GLU A 152 -18.61 2.37 -16.40
C GLU A 152 -17.15 2.05 -16.04
N SER A 153 -16.61 2.82 -15.12
CA SER A 153 -15.29 2.55 -14.52
C SER A 153 -15.43 2.39 -13.02
N ASP A 154 -14.55 1.57 -12.47
CA ASP A 154 -14.26 1.49 -11.04
C ASP A 154 -12.91 2.17 -10.78
N GLN A 155 -12.87 3.09 -9.82
CA GLN A 155 -11.69 3.85 -9.43
C GLN A 155 -11.60 3.94 -7.92
N GLU A 156 -10.49 3.47 -7.37
CA GLU A 156 -10.23 3.48 -5.94
C GLU A 156 -8.92 4.23 -5.65
N TRP A 157 -9.03 5.29 -4.85
CA TRP A 157 -7.93 6.18 -4.50
C TRP A 157 -7.65 6.10 -3.00
N GLY A 158 -6.38 5.91 -2.66
CA GLY A 158 -5.86 5.97 -1.30
C GLY A 158 -4.75 7.01 -1.20
N ILE A 159 -4.93 8.02 -0.35
CA ILE A 159 -3.93 9.05 -0.08
C ILE A 159 -3.44 8.90 1.36
N LEU A 160 -2.14 8.70 1.53
CA LEU A 160 -1.48 8.59 2.82
C LEU A 160 -0.63 9.83 3.07
N GLY A 161 -0.88 10.54 4.17
CA GLY A 161 -0.05 11.66 4.64
C GLY A 161 0.67 11.27 5.91
N ILE A 162 2.01 11.38 5.94
CA ILE A 162 2.83 10.76 6.98
C ILE A 162 3.75 11.77 7.64
N TYR A 163 3.85 11.66 8.97
CA TYR A 163 4.85 12.31 9.78
C TYR A 163 5.61 11.26 10.59
N ALA A 164 6.94 11.35 10.60
CA ALA A 164 7.79 10.49 11.42
C ALA A 164 8.91 11.29 12.08
N THR A 165 9.38 10.84 13.24
CA THR A 165 10.52 11.43 13.95
C THR A 165 11.29 10.37 14.74
N GLN A 166 12.49 10.73 15.20
CA GLN A 166 13.29 9.88 16.06
C GLN A 166 13.14 10.28 17.54
N ALA A 167 12.95 9.29 18.41
CA ALA A 167 12.86 9.46 19.85
C ALA A 167 13.61 8.33 20.57
N GLY A 168 14.66 8.67 21.33
CA GLY A 168 15.43 7.68 22.11
C GLY A 168 16.08 6.57 21.27
N GLY A 169 16.47 6.88 20.02
CA GLY A 169 17.03 5.90 19.07
C GLY A 169 15.98 5.11 18.28
N TRP A 170 14.70 5.19 18.67
CA TRP A 170 13.59 4.60 17.93
C TRP A 170 13.09 5.56 16.87
N SER A 171 12.67 5.03 15.73
CA SER A 171 11.96 5.79 14.71
C SER A 171 10.46 5.55 14.88
N ILE A 172 9.68 6.60 15.06
CA ILE A 172 8.23 6.54 15.31
C ILE A 172 7.51 7.43 14.30
N GLY A 173 6.32 7.03 13.88
CA GLY A 173 5.56 7.78 12.90
C GLY A 173 4.09 7.45 12.89
N GLY A 174 3.32 8.38 12.35
CA GLY A 174 1.88 8.28 12.17
C GLY A 174 1.49 8.73 10.77
N GLY A 175 0.40 8.15 10.28
CA GLY A 175 -0.18 8.45 8.99
C GLY A 175 -1.65 8.77 9.12
N ILE A 176 -2.12 9.72 8.32
CA ILE A 176 -3.53 9.86 7.97
C ILE A 176 -3.77 9.15 6.64
N LYS A 177 -4.94 8.54 6.51
CA LYS A 177 -5.38 7.84 5.32
C LYS A 177 -6.70 8.46 4.87
N ILE A 178 -6.76 8.84 3.60
CA ILE A 178 -7.98 9.31 2.94
C ILE A 178 -8.28 8.36 1.80
N ILE A 179 -9.51 7.88 1.73
CA ILE A 179 -9.98 6.94 0.72
C ILE A 179 -11.09 7.61 -0.08
N TYR A 180 -11.06 7.42 -1.40
CA TYR A 180 -12.16 7.79 -2.27
C TYR A 180 -12.38 6.68 -3.29
N GLN A 181 -13.57 6.10 -3.32
CA GLN A 181 -13.93 5.07 -4.30
C GLN A 181 -15.07 5.58 -5.17
N SER A 182 -15.08 5.17 -6.43
CA SER A 182 -16.14 5.49 -7.39
C SER A 182 -16.41 4.28 -8.27
N VAL A 183 -17.65 3.82 -8.29
CA VAL A 183 -18.11 2.70 -9.10
C VAL A 183 -19.40 3.10 -9.80
N GLY A 184 -19.33 3.37 -11.10
CA GLY A 184 -20.44 3.95 -11.85
C GLY A 184 -20.98 5.23 -11.20
N SER A 185 -22.27 5.25 -10.83
CA SER A 185 -22.92 6.38 -10.16
C SER A 185 -22.67 6.49 -8.65
N PHE A 186 -22.00 5.51 -8.04
CA PHE A 186 -21.78 5.45 -6.60
C PHE A 186 -20.38 5.92 -6.23
N ASN A 187 -20.26 6.60 -5.10
CA ASN A 187 -18.97 6.97 -4.56
C ASN A 187 -18.92 6.86 -3.04
N SER A 188 -17.70 6.74 -2.53
CA SER A 188 -17.41 6.67 -1.10
C SER A 188 -16.31 7.65 -0.71
N PHE A 189 -16.33 8.08 0.56
CA PHE A 189 -15.23 8.79 1.18
C PHE A 189 -14.87 8.12 2.50
N GLY A 190 -13.59 7.88 2.72
CA GLY A 190 -13.09 7.23 3.92
C GLY A 190 -11.93 7.93 4.59
N PHE A 191 -11.80 7.70 5.89
CA PHE A 191 -10.74 8.27 6.72
C PHE A 191 -10.20 7.25 7.71
N GLY A 192 -8.88 7.18 7.83
CA GLY A 192 -8.18 6.23 8.69
C GLY A 192 -6.90 6.82 9.30
N LEU A 193 -6.42 6.15 10.36
CA LEU A 193 -5.18 6.49 11.04
C LEU A 193 -4.28 5.27 11.14
N ASP A 194 -3.02 5.44 10.76
CA ASP A 194 -2.00 4.40 10.85
C ASP A 194 -0.85 4.89 11.75
N ALA A 195 -0.12 3.96 12.35
CA ALA A 195 1.11 4.25 13.09
C ALA A 195 2.17 3.20 12.82
N GLY A 196 3.41 3.59 13.05
CA GLY A 196 4.55 2.71 12.86
C GLY A 196 5.69 3.03 13.79
N VAL A 197 6.48 2.00 14.09
CA VAL A 197 7.73 2.10 14.81
C VAL A 197 8.77 1.21 14.16
N LEU A 198 10.02 1.68 14.16
CA LEU A 198 11.19 0.91 13.75
C LEU A 198 12.26 1.04 14.84
N SER A 199 12.82 -0.10 15.24
CA SER A 199 13.87 -0.15 16.24
C SER A 199 15.17 0.43 15.72
N PRO A 200 16.05 0.93 16.61
CA PRO A 200 17.47 1.00 16.27
C PRO A 200 17.99 -0.41 15.93
N PRO A 201 19.16 -0.51 15.26
CA PRO A 201 19.82 -1.80 15.09
C PRO A 201 19.99 -2.51 16.45
N LEU A 202 19.40 -3.69 16.59
CA LEU A 202 19.38 -4.47 17.85
C LEU A 202 20.68 -5.28 18.06
N GLY A 203 21.48 -5.43 17.01
CA GLY A 203 22.75 -6.16 17.00
C GLY A 203 22.91 -7.00 15.73
N HIS A 204 24.13 -7.18 15.25
CA HIS A 204 24.46 -8.02 14.08
C HIS A 204 23.61 -7.75 12.82
N GLY A 205 23.16 -6.50 12.63
CA GLY A 205 22.33 -6.11 11.48
C GLY A 205 20.84 -6.41 11.61
N LEU A 206 20.36 -6.85 12.79
CA LEU A 206 18.94 -7.08 13.06
C LEU A 206 18.20 -5.76 13.38
N ARG A 207 16.98 -5.63 12.87
CA ARG A 207 15.99 -4.62 13.22
C ARG A 207 14.63 -5.25 13.43
N ALA A 208 13.82 -4.61 14.25
CA ALA A 208 12.41 -4.95 14.45
C ALA A 208 11.54 -3.75 14.07
N GLY A 209 10.37 -4.03 13.51
CA GLY A 209 9.37 -3.02 13.17
C GLY A 209 7.98 -3.48 13.62
N LEU A 210 7.10 -2.51 13.81
CA LEU A 210 5.68 -2.74 14.01
C LEU A 210 4.91 -1.67 13.25
N LYS A 211 3.94 -2.08 12.44
CA LYS A 211 2.89 -1.22 11.90
C LYS A 211 1.58 -1.55 12.62
N ILE A 212 0.85 -0.52 12.99
CA ILE A 212 -0.53 -0.60 13.47
C ILE A 212 -1.37 0.13 12.43
N GLN A 213 -2.24 -0.59 11.75
CA GLN A 213 -3.07 -0.04 10.70
C GLN A 213 -4.50 0.16 11.21
N ASP A 214 -5.17 1.19 10.70
CA ASP A 214 -6.59 1.43 10.92
C ASP A 214 -6.90 1.52 12.44
N ILE A 215 -6.08 2.26 13.19
CA ILE A 215 -6.04 2.31 14.68
C ILE A 215 -7.44 2.56 15.28
N THR A 216 -8.21 3.44 14.64
CA THR A 216 -9.55 3.85 15.10
C THR A 216 -10.68 3.11 14.38
N GLY A 217 -10.35 2.11 13.55
CA GLY A 217 -11.18 1.66 12.45
C GLY A 217 -11.22 2.70 11.34
N THR A 218 -11.00 2.28 10.09
CA THR A 218 -11.16 3.19 8.95
C THR A 218 -12.63 3.21 8.55
N TYR A 219 -13.24 4.37 8.67
CA TYR A 219 -14.65 4.58 8.31
C TYR A 219 -14.74 4.94 6.84
N VAL A 220 -15.68 4.32 6.11
CA VAL A 220 -15.97 4.59 4.70
C VAL A 220 -17.47 4.84 4.55
N ALA A 221 -17.85 6.03 4.07
CA ALA A 221 -19.25 6.40 3.86
C ALA A 221 -19.57 6.50 2.37
N TRP A 222 -20.60 5.77 1.93
CA TRP A 222 -21.09 5.79 0.57
C TRP A 222 -22.22 6.82 0.39
N ASN A 223 -22.33 7.37 -0.82
CA ASN A 223 -23.43 8.28 -1.19
C ASN A 223 -24.81 7.61 -1.20
N THR A 224 -24.87 6.28 -1.08
CA THR A 224 -26.09 5.47 -0.90
C THR A 224 -26.66 5.55 0.52
N GLY A 225 -25.91 6.11 1.47
CA GLY A 225 -26.24 6.12 2.89
C GLY A 225 -25.71 4.90 3.67
N VAL A 226 -25.05 3.97 2.99
CA VAL A 226 -24.36 2.83 3.63
C VAL A 226 -23.01 3.28 4.18
N SER A 227 -22.66 2.78 5.36
CA SER A 227 -21.34 3.01 5.96
C SER A 227 -20.66 1.69 6.28
N GLU A 228 -19.36 1.64 6.02
CA GLU A 228 -18.51 0.48 6.20
C GLU A 228 -17.32 0.81 7.10
N PHE A 229 -16.73 -0.24 7.68
CA PHE A 229 -15.60 -0.11 8.60
C PHE A 229 -14.54 -1.17 8.32
N VAL A 230 -13.28 -0.73 8.25
CA VAL A 230 -12.11 -1.62 8.21
C VAL A 230 -11.61 -1.83 9.64
N ALA A 231 -11.48 -3.08 10.06
CA ALA A 231 -10.97 -3.43 11.38
C ALA A 231 -9.47 -3.08 11.53
N PRO A 232 -9.00 -2.73 12.74
CA PRO A 232 -7.58 -2.56 13.00
C PRO A 232 -6.77 -3.82 12.66
N SER A 233 -5.51 -3.61 12.27
CA SER A 233 -4.56 -4.70 12.08
C SER A 233 -3.18 -4.36 12.65
N LEU A 234 -2.42 -5.41 12.97
CA LEU A 234 -1.05 -5.33 13.45
C LEU A 234 -0.13 -6.07 12.49
N ARG A 235 1.01 -5.48 12.21
CA ARG A 235 2.05 -6.12 11.42
C ARG A 235 3.39 -5.97 12.12
N PRO A 236 3.78 -6.87 13.03
CA PRO A 236 5.16 -6.97 13.49
C PRO A 236 6.06 -7.54 12.40
N GLY A 237 7.32 -7.09 12.38
CA GLY A 237 8.30 -7.52 11.40
C GLY A 237 9.73 -7.56 11.95
N LEU A 238 10.56 -8.41 11.35
CA LEU A 238 11.99 -8.50 11.60
C LEU A 238 12.75 -8.39 10.28
N ALA A 239 13.89 -7.72 10.31
CA ALA A 239 14.79 -7.61 9.17
C ALA A 239 16.23 -7.81 9.62
N TRP A 240 16.96 -8.69 8.96
CA TRP A 240 18.37 -8.96 9.20
C TRP A 240 19.19 -8.64 7.95
N ARG A 241 20.14 -7.71 8.08
CA ARG A 241 21.03 -7.29 7.00
C ARG A 241 22.47 -7.68 7.29
N HIS A 242 23.16 -8.22 6.29
CA HIS A 242 24.58 -8.53 6.38
C HIS A 242 25.34 -8.08 5.12
N ALA A 243 26.45 -7.36 5.32
CA ALA A 243 27.33 -6.94 4.24
C ALA A 243 28.38 -8.02 3.94
N LEU A 244 28.51 -8.38 2.67
CA LEU A 244 29.50 -9.33 2.15
C LEU A 244 30.62 -8.53 1.49
N GLY A 245 31.52 -7.99 2.33
CA GLY A 245 32.51 -6.99 1.94
C GLY A 245 33.41 -7.39 0.77
N SER A 246 33.78 -8.68 0.66
CA SER A 246 34.67 -9.20 -0.39
C SER A 246 34.11 -9.07 -1.81
N LEU A 247 32.79 -8.93 -1.95
CA LEU A 247 32.08 -8.91 -3.24
C LEU A 247 31.30 -7.61 -3.46
N ASN A 248 31.47 -6.60 -2.58
CA ASN A 248 30.59 -5.42 -2.52
C ASN A 248 29.11 -5.81 -2.62
N ALA A 249 28.74 -6.86 -1.88
CA ALA A 249 27.41 -7.45 -1.90
C ALA A 249 26.74 -7.29 -0.54
N SER A 250 25.42 -7.39 -0.48
CA SER A 250 24.69 -7.43 0.78
C SER A 250 23.49 -8.35 0.70
N VAL A 251 23.20 -9.03 1.80
CA VAL A 251 22.02 -9.87 1.97
C VAL A 251 21.09 -9.20 2.97
N LEU A 252 19.80 -9.23 2.68
CA LEU A 252 18.72 -8.85 3.57
C LEU A 252 17.72 -10.01 3.63
N LEU A 253 17.38 -10.44 4.83
CA LEU A 253 16.27 -11.35 5.09
C LEU A 253 15.23 -10.60 5.92
N ALA A 254 13.96 -10.74 5.56
CA ALA A 254 12.84 -10.10 6.25
C ALA A 254 11.70 -11.08 6.46
N GLY A 255 10.95 -10.89 7.54
CA GLY A 255 9.75 -11.64 7.82
C GLY A 255 8.77 -10.83 8.62
N ASP A 256 7.51 -10.81 8.18
CA ASP A 256 6.41 -10.09 8.81
C ASP A 256 5.24 -11.07 9.08
N LEU A 257 4.44 -10.76 10.09
CA LEU A 257 3.14 -11.39 10.31
C LEU A 257 2.06 -10.32 10.21
N GLU A 258 1.10 -10.46 9.31
CA GLU A 258 -0.07 -9.59 9.28
C GLU A 258 -1.19 -10.22 10.10
N ILE A 259 -1.60 -9.53 11.17
CA ILE A 259 -2.66 -9.94 12.09
C ILE A 259 -3.84 -8.99 11.91
N ARG A 260 -4.93 -9.46 11.33
CA ARG A 260 -6.18 -8.69 11.14
C ARG A 260 -7.19 -9.13 12.19
N PHE A 261 -7.75 -8.20 12.95
CA PHE A 261 -8.76 -8.50 13.99
C PHE A 261 -10.16 -8.69 13.40
N GLU A 262 -10.24 -9.58 12.41
CA GLU A 262 -11.43 -9.94 11.66
C GLU A 262 -11.28 -11.38 11.13
N GLU A 263 -12.39 -12.07 10.93
CA GLU A 263 -12.45 -13.45 10.42
C GLU A 263 -12.42 -13.48 8.89
N TYR A 264 -11.29 -13.91 8.32
CA TYR A 264 -11.10 -14.05 6.88
C TYR A 264 -11.44 -15.45 6.37
N GLY A 265 -11.54 -16.45 7.25
CA GLY A 265 -11.79 -17.84 6.89
C GLY A 265 -10.67 -18.38 6.00
N ASP A 266 -11.04 -19.10 4.94
CA ASP A 266 -10.10 -19.69 3.98
C ASP A 266 -9.30 -18.66 3.17
N ALA A 267 -9.66 -17.37 3.25
CA ALA A 267 -8.90 -16.30 2.60
C ALA A 267 -7.61 -15.91 3.37
N ALA A 268 -7.41 -16.42 4.59
CA ALA A 268 -6.19 -16.22 5.37
C ALA A 268 -5.49 -17.55 5.67
N THR A 269 -4.18 -17.50 5.87
CA THR A 269 -3.33 -18.67 6.17
C THR A 269 -3.77 -19.36 7.45
N TRP A 270 -4.04 -18.56 8.48
CA TRP A 270 -4.68 -19.00 9.71
C TRP A 270 -5.82 -18.06 10.05
N SER A 271 -7.01 -18.60 10.33
CA SER A 271 -8.17 -17.78 10.70
C SER A 271 -8.91 -18.35 11.90
N SER A 272 -9.47 -17.46 12.70
CA SER A 272 -10.32 -17.73 13.86
C SER A 272 -11.40 -16.66 13.95
N SER A 273 -12.39 -16.85 14.83
CA SER A 273 -13.46 -15.87 15.05
C SER A 273 -12.99 -14.52 15.60
N PHE A 274 -11.75 -14.43 16.11
CA PHE A 274 -11.20 -13.20 16.69
C PHE A 274 -10.18 -12.51 15.77
N ALA A 275 -9.36 -13.29 15.06
CA ALA A 275 -8.32 -12.76 14.21
C ALA A 275 -7.90 -13.74 13.11
N SER A 276 -7.34 -13.17 12.05
CA SER A 276 -6.72 -13.86 10.93
C SER A 276 -5.25 -13.44 10.80
N VAL A 277 -4.38 -14.38 10.42
CA VAL A 277 -2.94 -14.20 10.39
C VAL A 277 -2.36 -14.69 9.07
N ASP A 278 -1.54 -13.84 8.45
CA ASP A 278 -0.81 -14.16 7.22
C ASP A 278 0.70 -13.93 7.39
N PRO A 279 1.54 -14.93 7.06
CA PRO A 279 2.98 -14.79 7.07
C PRO A 279 3.49 -14.20 5.76
N HIS A 280 4.53 -13.37 5.86
CA HIS A 280 5.28 -12.83 4.73
C HIS A 280 6.77 -13.06 4.97
N LEU A 281 7.49 -13.54 3.96
CA LEU A 281 8.93 -13.76 4.02
C LEU A 281 9.61 -13.19 2.77
N GLY A 282 10.79 -12.61 2.92
CA GLY A 282 11.52 -12.02 1.82
C GLY A 282 13.03 -12.12 1.97
N GLY A 283 13.72 -12.33 0.86
CA GLY A 283 15.17 -12.32 0.75
C GLY A 283 15.64 -11.43 -0.40
N GLU A 284 16.60 -10.56 -0.14
CA GLU A 284 17.22 -9.68 -1.13
C GLU A 284 18.73 -9.84 -1.11
N LEU A 285 19.32 -9.99 -2.30
CA LEU A 285 20.75 -10.00 -2.55
C LEU A 285 21.10 -8.83 -3.46
N TRP A 286 21.83 -7.86 -2.95
CA TRP A 286 22.49 -6.85 -3.76
C TRP A 286 23.89 -7.33 -4.16
N LEU A 287 24.19 -7.26 -5.44
CA LEU A 287 25.49 -7.53 -6.03
C LEU A 287 26.09 -6.21 -6.51
N LEU A 288 27.34 -5.95 -6.11
CA LEU A 288 28.11 -4.74 -6.46
C LEU A 288 27.42 -3.42 -6.08
N GLY A 289 26.38 -3.45 -5.23
CA GLY A 289 25.52 -2.30 -4.92
C GLY A 289 24.67 -1.81 -6.10
N THR A 290 24.59 -2.57 -7.19
CA THR A 290 23.97 -2.16 -8.47
C THR A 290 22.83 -3.08 -8.89
N VAL A 291 22.98 -4.40 -8.76
CA VAL A 291 21.96 -5.36 -9.18
C VAL A 291 21.37 -6.01 -7.94
N ALA A 292 20.05 -6.01 -7.82
CA ALA A 292 19.32 -6.72 -6.77
C ALA A 292 18.63 -7.95 -7.36
N LEU A 293 18.69 -9.06 -6.62
CA LEU A 293 17.87 -10.25 -6.84
C LEU A 293 17.02 -10.47 -5.60
N ARG A 294 15.75 -10.79 -5.80
CA ARG A 294 14.76 -10.89 -4.72
C ARG A 294 13.87 -12.11 -4.90
N LEU A 295 13.57 -12.75 -3.79
CA LEU A 295 12.63 -13.86 -3.67
C LEU A 295 11.83 -13.69 -2.39
N GLY A 296 10.57 -14.09 -2.40
CA GLY A 296 9.73 -14.02 -1.22
C GLY A 296 8.55 -14.96 -1.26
N LEU A 297 7.84 -15.01 -0.15
CA LEU A 297 6.59 -15.72 0.05
C LEU A 297 5.57 -14.74 0.64
N ASP A 298 4.43 -14.63 -0.01
CA ASP A 298 3.25 -13.92 0.45
C ASP A 298 2.15 -14.96 0.71
N ARG A 299 1.94 -15.32 1.99
CA ARG A 299 1.20 -16.53 2.38
C ARG A 299 1.82 -17.76 1.70
N ASP A 300 1.03 -18.46 0.88
CA ASP A 300 1.45 -19.63 0.12
C ASP A 300 1.96 -19.28 -1.30
N ASN A 301 1.84 -18.01 -1.71
CA ASN A 301 2.27 -17.55 -3.03
C ASN A 301 3.75 -17.17 -3.04
N TRP A 302 4.48 -17.59 -4.07
CA TRP A 302 5.86 -17.18 -4.24
C TRP A 302 5.94 -15.87 -5.03
N THR A 303 6.97 -15.11 -4.71
CA THR A 303 7.27 -13.83 -5.35
C THR A 303 8.73 -13.78 -5.73
N ALA A 304 9.04 -13.01 -6.77
CA ALA A 304 10.40 -12.86 -7.26
C ALA A 304 10.57 -11.50 -7.89
N GLY A 305 11.81 -11.04 -8.02
CA GLY A 305 12.06 -9.79 -8.70
C GLY A 305 13.52 -9.41 -8.79
N GLY A 306 13.76 -8.30 -9.46
CA GLY A 306 15.09 -7.76 -9.66
C GLY A 306 15.08 -6.25 -9.53
N GLY A 307 16.25 -5.68 -9.31
CA GLY A 307 16.43 -4.24 -9.23
C GLY A 307 17.74 -3.82 -9.87
N LEU A 308 17.75 -2.64 -10.48
CA LEU A 308 18.94 -2.00 -10.99
C LEU A 308 19.05 -0.62 -10.37
N ARG A 309 20.12 -0.38 -9.61
CA ARG A 309 20.47 0.93 -9.07
C ARG A 309 21.61 1.53 -9.89
N LEU A 310 21.27 2.55 -10.65
CA LEU A 310 22.22 3.42 -11.31
C LEU A 310 22.61 4.50 -10.28
N ALA A 311 23.74 4.32 -9.63
CA ALA A 311 24.29 5.36 -8.77
C ALA A 311 24.57 6.61 -9.62
N GLY A 312 24.23 7.80 -9.11
CA GLY A 312 24.58 9.09 -9.70
C GLY A 312 26.10 9.30 -9.68
N ARG A 313 26.84 8.54 -10.48
CA ARG A 313 28.25 8.75 -10.74
C ARG A 313 28.38 9.83 -11.81
N ASP A 314 29.31 10.75 -11.59
CA ASP A 314 29.76 11.69 -12.62
C ASP A 314 30.02 10.91 -13.93
N GLY A 315 29.27 11.25 -14.99
CA GLY A 315 29.47 10.72 -16.35
C GLY A 315 28.48 9.65 -16.85
N ILE A 316 27.52 9.17 -16.04
CA ILE A 316 26.46 8.22 -16.53
C ILE A 316 25.13 8.93 -16.78
N LEU A 317 24.71 9.83 -15.88
CA LEU A 317 23.54 10.67 -16.07
C LEU A 317 24.01 12.12 -16.25
N PRO A 318 23.54 12.86 -17.28
CA PRO A 318 24.01 14.21 -17.59
C PRO A 318 23.63 15.28 -16.57
N TRP A 319 22.95 14.90 -15.48
CA TRP A 319 22.43 15.80 -14.46
C TRP A 319 22.85 15.29 -13.08
N ASN A 320 23.76 15.99 -12.40
CA ASN A 320 24.17 15.75 -11.01
C ASN A 320 23.06 16.14 -9.99
N VAL A 321 21.80 15.89 -10.35
CA VAL A 321 20.60 16.26 -9.58
C VAL A 321 20.14 15.12 -8.69
N PHE A 322 20.50 13.86 -9.01
CA PHE A 322 20.04 12.67 -8.31
C PHE A 322 21.21 11.90 -7.71
N ASP A 323 21.08 11.49 -6.45
CA ASP A 323 22.02 10.59 -5.78
C ASP A 323 21.96 9.18 -6.39
N ASP A 324 20.75 8.74 -6.77
CA ASP A 324 20.54 7.50 -7.50
C ASP A 324 19.27 7.51 -8.36
N LEU A 325 19.24 6.57 -9.30
CA LEU A 325 18.05 6.16 -10.03
C LEU A 325 17.93 4.63 -9.93
N SER A 326 16.82 4.15 -9.40
CA SER A 326 16.56 2.72 -9.24
C SER A 326 15.35 2.29 -10.06
N LEU A 327 15.52 1.20 -10.81
CA LEU A 327 14.47 0.50 -11.54
C LEU A 327 14.23 -0.84 -10.86
N ASP A 328 12.99 -1.15 -10.51
CA ASP A 328 12.63 -2.40 -9.86
C ASP A 328 11.54 -3.13 -10.65
N TYR A 329 11.66 -4.44 -10.73
CA TYR A 329 10.62 -5.32 -11.25
C TYR A 329 10.26 -6.36 -10.19
N GLY A 330 8.96 -6.59 -10.02
CA GLY A 330 8.42 -7.58 -9.10
C GLY A 330 7.35 -8.43 -9.77
N PHE A 331 7.36 -9.71 -9.45
CA PHE A 331 6.40 -10.72 -9.85
C PHE A 331 5.81 -11.37 -8.60
N GLY A 332 4.50 -11.58 -8.59
CA GLY A 332 3.83 -12.41 -7.59
C GLY A 332 2.94 -13.46 -8.25
N SER A 333 3.06 -14.71 -7.80
CA SER A 333 2.20 -15.80 -8.24
C SER A 333 0.79 -15.66 -7.65
N HIS A 334 -0.19 -16.24 -8.34
CA HIS A 334 -1.54 -16.44 -7.85
C HIS A 334 -1.96 -17.87 -8.19
N GLU A 335 -2.78 -18.50 -7.35
CA GLU A 335 -3.24 -19.88 -7.61
C GLU A 335 -4.26 -19.95 -8.75
N VAL A 336 -5.18 -18.98 -8.81
CA VAL A 336 -6.34 -19.00 -9.71
C VAL A 336 -6.15 -18.07 -10.91
N PHE A 337 -5.36 -17.01 -10.74
CA PHE A 337 -5.23 -15.94 -11.72
C PHE A 337 -3.84 -15.86 -12.33
N ASP A 338 -3.71 -15.11 -13.41
CA ASP A 338 -2.40 -14.74 -13.95
C ASP A 338 -1.56 -13.98 -12.91
N GLY A 339 -0.24 -14.15 -13.02
CA GLY A 339 0.72 -13.49 -12.17
C GLY A 339 0.58 -11.96 -12.17
N SER A 340 0.87 -11.34 -11.04
CA SER A 340 0.93 -9.88 -10.95
C SER A 340 2.32 -9.38 -11.29
N HIS A 341 2.40 -8.38 -12.17
CA HIS A 341 3.65 -7.75 -12.58
C HIS A 341 3.67 -6.30 -12.08
N ARG A 342 4.81 -5.88 -11.53
CA ARG A 342 5.05 -4.49 -11.09
C ARG A 342 6.35 -3.96 -11.65
N LEU A 343 6.29 -2.73 -12.13
CA LEU A 343 7.44 -1.91 -12.47
C LEU A 343 7.51 -0.74 -11.51
N GLY A 344 8.69 -0.51 -10.95
CA GLY A 344 8.96 0.58 -10.02
C GLY A 344 10.11 1.44 -10.52
N LEU A 345 9.98 2.75 -10.32
CA LEU A 345 11.04 3.74 -10.51
C LEU A 345 11.20 4.50 -9.20
N SER A 346 12.43 4.68 -8.72
CA SER A 346 12.68 5.53 -7.56
C SER A 346 13.99 6.29 -7.65
N THR A 347 14.08 7.40 -6.94
CA THR A 347 15.26 8.27 -6.92
C THR A 347 15.39 9.01 -5.59
N ARG A 348 16.63 9.29 -5.19
CA ARG A 348 17.00 10.13 -4.04
C ARG A 348 17.74 11.39 -4.49
N PHE A 349 17.53 12.51 -3.79
CA PHE A 349 18.13 13.82 -4.11
C PHE A 349 18.08 14.83 -2.95
#